data_AF-A0A373WDJ8-F1
#
_entry.id   AF-A0A373WDJ8-F1
#
_cell.length_a   1.000
_cell.length_b   1.000
_cell.length_c   1.000
_cell.angle_alpha   90.00
_cell.angle_beta   90.00
_cell.angle_gamma   90.00
#
_symmetry.space_group_name_H-M   'P 1'
#
loop_
_entity.id
_entity.type
_entity.pdbx_description
1 polymer ?
#
loop_
_entity_poly.entity_id
_entity_poly.type
_entity_poly.pdbx_seq_one_letter_code
_entity_poly.pdbx_strand_id
1 'polypeptide(L)'
;MEYRVLETRSADILTKYYSNEIDSFLNACHEDILWIGPAEKHVIRTRKALVDAFSQEEHKLEFVLSDLKVFSIGLTERSCEVIMFFILDTIWPDSSVGRADQRIQFSWVSENGEEKIKLCHISNAIKYDERDRIYPVYYEEIYKKNVCSGERRTKRVIVNGVDRSLVFLDRSWIAYVESSGSHCVIYTIDGSFESVQSLKVFERRYRDMFVRCHENYLVNPEYVSRISRYRIELTYGKVIPISEKNYTAVKTKLSHIT
;
A
#
# COMPACT_ATOMS: atom_id res chain seq x y z
N MET A 1 -30.78 -1.92 6.88
CA MET A 1 -30.08 -3.15 6.49
C MET A 1 -30.39 -4.26 7.46
N GLU A 2 -30.55 -5.48 6.95
CA GLU A 2 -30.66 -6.68 7.77
C GLU A 2 -29.34 -7.45 7.73
N TYR A 3 -28.66 -7.56 8.88
CA TYR A 3 -27.31 -8.12 8.93
C TYR A 3 -27.26 -9.59 8.50
N ARG A 4 -28.24 -10.41 8.89
CA ARG A 4 -28.31 -11.82 8.44
C ARG A 4 -28.44 -11.96 6.93
N VAL A 5 -29.13 -11.02 6.27
CA VAL A 5 -29.25 -11.00 4.81
C VAL A 5 -27.90 -10.70 4.19
N LEU A 6 -27.15 -9.74 4.75
CA LEU A 6 -25.80 -9.41 4.27
C LEU A 6 -24.78 -10.51 4.55
N GLU A 7 -24.86 -11.22 5.68
CA GLU A 7 -24.05 -12.40 5.96
C GLU A 7 -24.25 -13.46 4.89
N THR A 8 -25.52 -13.82 4.63
CA THR A 8 -25.89 -14.82 3.62
C THR A 8 -25.46 -14.40 2.21
N ARG A 9 -25.72 -13.13 1.84
CA ARG A 9 -25.33 -12.58 0.54
C ARG A 9 -23.80 -12.53 0.37
N SER A 10 -23.07 -12.19 1.43
CA SER A 10 -21.60 -12.17 1.38
C SER A 10 -21.03 -13.57 1.22
N ALA A 11 -21.58 -14.56 1.92
CA ALA A 11 -21.19 -15.96 1.77
C ALA A 11 -21.43 -16.48 0.34
N ASP A 12 -22.60 -16.19 -0.24
CA ASP A 12 -22.93 -16.55 -1.63
C ASP A 12 -21.95 -15.89 -2.62
N ILE A 13 -21.70 -14.59 -2.47
CA ILE A 13 -20.72 -13.86 -3.29
C ILE A 13 -19.33 -14.49 -3.15
N LEU A 14 -18.90 -14.83 -1.94
CA LEU A 14 -17.59 -15.45 -1.68
C LEU A 14 -17.47 -16.83 -2.33
N THR A 15 -18.49 -17.67 -2.19
CA THR A 15 -18.51 -19.01 -2.78
C THR A 15 -18.43 -18.94 -4.30
N LYS A 16 -19.18 -18.02 -4.93
CA LYS A 16 -19.13 -17.79 -6.38
C LYS A 16 -17.81 -17.20 -6.83
N TYR A 17 -17.26 -16.24 -6.09
CA TYR A 17 -15.93 -15.69 -6.33
C TYR A 17 -14.88 -16.80 -6.45
N TYR A 18 -14.87 -17.75 -5.51
CA TYR A 18 -13.95 -18.89 -5.53
C TYR A 18 -14.38 -20.05 -6.44
N SER A 19 -15.60 -20.01 -7.00
CA SER A 19 -16.02 -20.90 -8.08
C SER A 19 -15.72 -20.33 -9.47
N ASN A 20 -14.90 -19.27 -9.55
CA ASN A 20 -14.57 -18.52 -10.76
C ASN A 20 -15.78 -17.83 -11.43
N GLU A 21 -16.86 -17.59 -10.66
CA GLU A 21 -18.06 -16.84 -11.09
C GLU A 21 -18.03 -15.41 -10.53
N ILE A 22 -17.25 -14.54 -11.16
CA ILE A 22 -16.92 -13.22 -10.61
C ILE A 22 -18.06 -12.18 -10.70
N ASP A 23 -19.03 -12.39 -11.58
CA ASP A 23 -20.09 -11.40 -11.87
C ASP A 23 -20.91 -11.01 -10.64
N SER A 24 -21.21 -11.97 -9.76
CA SER A 24 -21.96 -11.71 -8.52
C SER A 24 -21.22 -10.73 -7.61
N PHE A 25 -19.89 -10.83 -7.54
CA PHE A 25 -19.06 -9.90 -6.80
C PHE A 25 -19.01 -8.53 -7.48
N LEU A 26 -18.70 -8.46 -8.78
CA LEU A 26 -18.57 -7.19 -9.51
C LEU A 26 -19.87 -6.39 -9.55
N ASN A 27 -21.03 -7.06 -9.60
CA ASN A 27 -22.35 -6.42 -9.57
C ASN A 27 -22.74 -5.92 -8.17
N ALA A 28 -22.17 -6.52 -7.12
CA ALA A 28 -22.35 -6.08 -5.74
C ALA A 28 -21.42 -4.92 -5.37
N CYS A 29 -20.33 -4.68 -6.11
CA CYS A 29 -19.42 -3.57 -5.86
C CYS A 29 -20.04 -2.18 -6.10
N HIS A 30 -19.71 -1.24 -5.22
CA HIS A 30 -19.96 0.18 -5.38
C HIS A 30 -19.03 0.77 -6.45
N GLU A 31 -19.44 1.85 -7.13
CA GLU A 31 -18.64 2.47 -8.21
C GLU A 31 -17.26 2.97 -7.73
N ASP A 32 -17.16 3.48 -6.50
CA ASP A 32 -15.90 3.83 -5.78
C ASP A 32 -15.45 2.71 -4.81
N ILE A 33 -15.51 1.44 -5.21
CA ILE A 33 -14.94 0.31 -4.45
C ILE A 33 -13.42 0.48 -4.28
N LEU A 34 -12.90 0.14 -3.10
CA LEU A 34 -11.49 -0.18 -2.89
C LEU A 34 -11.36 -1.71 -2.74
N TRP A 35 -10.62 -2.35 -3.65
CA TRP A 35 -10.29 -3.77 -3.58
C TRP A 35 -8.82 -3.94 -3.22
N ILE A 36 -8.55 -4.69 -2.16
CA ILE A 36 -7.21 -5.02 -1.68
C ILE A 36 -7.10 -6.54 -1.67
N GLY A 37 -6.33 -7.08 -2.61
CA GLY A 37 -6.08 -8.52 -2.69
C GLY A 37 -4.94 -8.98 -1.78
N PRO A 38 -4.64 -10.29 -1.76
CA PRO A 38 -3.69 -10.87 -0.81
C PRO A 38 -2.20 -10.63 -1.14
N ALA A 39 -1.88 -10.01 -2.28
CA ALA A 39 -0.50 -9.78 -2.72
C ALA A 39 -0.11 -8.29 -2.67
N GLU A 40 1.19 -8.01 -2.55
CA GLU A 40 1.76 -6.67 -2.27
C GLU A 40 1.25 -5.55 -3.19
N LYS A 41 1.01 -5.84 -4.46
CA LYS A 41 0.57 -4.85 -5.47
C LYS A 41 -0.93 -4.91 -5.78
N HIS A 42 -1.69 -5.72 -5.06
CA HIS A 42 -3.11 -5.91 -5.30
C HIS A 42 -3.93 -4.81 -4.63
N VAL A 43 -3.91 -3.61 -5.21
CA VAL A 43 -4.77 -2.50 -4.80
C VAL A 43 -5.42 -1.91 -6.04
N ILE A 44 -6.74 -2.03 -6.13
CA ILE A 44 -7.53 -1.52 -7.26
C ILE A 44 -8.63 -0.62 -6.71
N ARG A 45 -8.77 0.57 -7.32
CA ARG A 45 -9.83 1.51 -6.99
C ARG A 45 -10.79 1.65 -8.16
N THR A 46 -12.08 1.80 -7.83
CA THR A 46 -13.24 1.90 -8.72
C THR A 46 -13.69 0.57 -9.32
N ARG A 47 -15.01 0.45 -9.52
CA ARG A 47 -15.62 -0.75 -10.11
C ARG A 47 -15.17 -0.95 -11.54
N LYS A 48 -15.06 0.14 -12.31
CA LYS A 48 -14.56 0.11 -13.68
C LYS A 48 -13.18 -0.53 -13.78
N ALA A 49 -12.20 -0.06 -13.00
CA ALA A 49 -10.85 -0.62 -13.05
C ALA A 49 -10.81 -2.07 -12.56
N LEU A 50 -11.68 -2.44 -11.61
CA LEU A 50 -11.81 -3.80 -11.11
C LEU A 50 -12.35 -4.75 -12.19
N VAL A 51 -13.43 -4.36 -12.87
CA VAL A 51 -13.99 -5.11 -14.01
C VAL A 51 -12.96 -5.23 -15.13
N ASP A 52 -12.28 -4.14 -15.48
CA ASP A 52 -11.25 -4.13 -16.51
C ASP A 52 -10.12 -5.11 -16.12
N ALA A 53 -9.67 -5.13 -14.86
CA ALA A 53 -8.64 -6.07 -14.38
C ALA A 53 -9.08 -7.54 -14.45
N PHE A 54 -10.26 -7.88 -13.92
CA PHE A 54 -10.77 -9.26 -13.96
C PHE A 54 -11.07 -9.74 -15.39
N SER A 55 -11.38 -8.83 -16.32
CA SER A 55 -11.60 -9.19 -17.73
C SER A 55 -10.32 -9.66 -18.45
N GLN A 56 -9.15 -9.29 -17.93
CA GLN A 56 -7.85 -9.67 -18.50
C GLN A 56 -7.26 -10.92 -17.81
N GLU A 57 -7.89 -11.40 -16.73
CA GLU A 57 -7.38 -12.53 -15.96
C GLU A 57 -7.72 -13.84 -16.66
N GLU A 58 -6.72 -14.68 -16.88
CA GLU A 58 -6.89 -16.02 -17.44
C GLU A 58 -6.05 -17.03 -16.66
N HIS A 59 -6.72 -18.00 -16.03
CA HIS A 59 -6.04 -19.07 -15.29
C HIS A 59 -6.85 -20.37 -15.31
N LYS A 60 -6.17 -21.47 -14.94
CA LYS A 60 -6.77 -22.81 -14.78
C LYS A 60 -6.79 -23.29 -13.33
N LEU A 61 -6.66 -22.37 -12.39
CA LEU A 61 -6.73 -22.68 -10.96
C LEU A 61 -8.15 -23.08 -10.57
N GLU A 62 -8.26 -24.13 -9.78
CA GLU A 62 -9.48 -24.50 -9.09
C GLU A 62 -9.33 -24.18 -7.61
N PHE A 63 -10.44 -23.81 -6.97
CA PHE A 63 -10.45 -23.48 -5.55
C PHE A 63 -11.49 -24.29 -4.80
N VAL A 64 -11.13 -24.76 -3.62
CA VAL A 64 -12.05 -25.42 -2.69
C VAL A 64 -12.09 -24.62 -1.39
N LEU A 65 -13.27 -24.09 -1.09
CA LEU A 65 -13.53 -23.32 0.12
C LEU A 65 -14.14 -24.24 1.19
N SER A 66 -13.60 -24.18 2.41
CA SER A 66 -14.08 -24.98 3.54
C SER A 66 -13.99 -24.21 4.87
N ASP A 67 -14.67 -24.71 5.92
CA ASP A 67 -14.75 -24.10 7.27
C ASP A 67 -15.11 -22.61 7.27
N LEU A 68 -16.06 -22.21 6.41
CA LEU A 68 -16.53 -20.84 6.31
C LEU A 68 -17.27 -20.40 7.57
N LYS A 69 -16.74 -19.36 8.21
CA LYS A 69 -17.37 -18.65 9.34
C LYS A 69 -17.60 -17.21 8.92
N VAL A 70 -18.84 -16.74 9.10
CA VAL A 70 -19.27 -15.39 8.70
C VAL A 70 -19.68 -14.64 9.96
N PHE A 71 -19.19 -13.40 10.09
CA PHE A 71 -19.53 -12.49 11.16
C PHE A 71 -19.92 -11.15 10.56
N SER A 72 -20.95 -10.51 11.12
CA SER A 72 -21.30 -9.13 10.80
C SER A 72 -21.14 -8.20 11.99
N ILE A 73 -20.78 -6.95 11.70
CA ILE A 73 -20.68 -5.87 12.68
C ILE A 73 -21.33 -4.62 12.07
N GLY A 74 -22.41 -4.15 12.70
CA GLY A 74 -23.02 -2.87 12.34
C GLY A 74 -22.10 -1.70 12.70
N LEU A 75 -21.86 -0.79 11.76
CA LEU A 75 -21.11 0.44 12.01
C LEU A 75 -22.03 1.64 12.16
N THR A 76 -23.01 1.76 11.25
CA THR A 76 -24.07 2.77 11.26
C THR A 76 -25.36 2.13 10.75
N GLU A 77 -26.47 2.87 10.75
CA GLU A 77 -27.71 2.42 10.11
C GLU A 77 -27.55 2.14 8.60
N ARG A 78 -26.52 2.74 7.99
CA ARG A 78 -26.21 2.67 6.55
C ARG A 78 -24.89 1.99 6.22
N SER A 79 -24.16 1.46 7.20
CA SER A 79 -22.95 0.67 6.94
C SER A 79 -22.78 -0.53 7.87
N CYS A 80 -22.27 -1.63 7.31
CA CYS A 80 -22.01 -2.89 8.01
C CYS A 80 -20.71 -3.49 7.49
N GLU A 81 -19.92 -4.07 8.39
CA GLU A 81 -18.81 -4.94 8.01
C GLU A 81 -19.28 -6.39 8.03
N VAL A 82 -18.90 -7.16 7.02
CA VAL A 82 -19.03 -8.62 7.02
C VAL A 82 -17.64 -9.21 6.86
N ILE A 83 -17.24 -10.04 7.83
CA ILE A 83 -15.91 -10.64 7.90
C ILE A 83 -16.07 -12.15 7.81
N MET A 84 -15.38 -12.75 6.84
CA MET A 84 -15.47 -14.16 6.52
C MET A 84 -14.11 -14.81 6.73
N PHE A 85 -14.08 -15.89 7.51
CA PHE A 85 -12.89 -16.70 7.79
C PHE A 85 -13.11 -18.07 7.18
N PHE A 86 -12.15 -18.58 6.41
CA PHE A 86 -12.28 -19.86 5.72
C PHE A 86 -10.91 -20.44 5.38
N ILE A 87 -10.88 -21.73 5.09
CA ILE A 87 -9.74 -22.41 4.51
C ILE A 87 -9.94 -22.43 3.00
N LEU A 88 -8.91 -22.01 2.26
CA LEU A 88 -8.88 -22.04 0.80
C LEU A 88 -7.80 -23.02 0.33
N ASP A 89 -8.21 -24.06 -0.38
CA ASP A 89 -7.30 -24.91 -1.13
C ASP A 89 -7.26 -24.41 -2.57
N THR A 90 -6.08 -24.01 -3.04
CA THR A 90 -5.80 -23.73 -4.46
C THR A 90 -5.22 -24.97 -5.09
N ILE A 91 -5.81 -25.42 -6.20
CA ILE A 91 -5.41 -26.61 -6.94
C ILE A 91 -4.84 -26.14 -8.28
N TRP A 92 -3.58 -26.49 -8.55
CA TRP A 92 -2.92 -26.18 -9.82
C TRP A 92 -3.17 -27.27 -10.86
N PRO A 93 -2.94 -26.98 -12.16
CA PRO A 93 -3.10 -27.96 -13.24
C PRO A 93 -2.26 -29.23 -13.09
N ASP A 94 -1.18 -29.19 -12.32
CA ASP A 94 -0.33 -30.34 -11.99
C ASP A 94 -0.86 -31.17 -10.79
N SER A 95 -2.06 -30.85 -10.31
CA SER A 95 -2.71 -31.44 -9.11
C SER A 95 -2.00 -31.13 -7.79
N SER A 96 -1.01 -30.23 -7.76
CA SER A 96 -0.49 -29.73 -6.50
C SER A 96 -1.54 -28.87 -5.80
N VAL A 97 -1.51 -28.89 -4.46
CA VAL A 97 -2.50 -28.20 -3.61
C VAL A 97 -1.81 -27.29 -2.61
N GLY A 98 -2.30 -26.07 -2.52
CA GLY A 98 -1.80 -25.02 -1.64
C GLY A 98 -2.93 -24.57 -0.74
N ARG A 99 -2.74 -24.77 0.57
CA ARG A 99 -3.73 -24.42 1.58
C ARG A 99 -3.39 -23.09 2.24
N ALA A 100 -4.38 -22.20 2.34
CA ALA A 100 -4.27 -20.94 3.06
C ALA A 100 -5.46 -20.75 4.00
N ASP A 101 -5.19 -20.37 5.26
CA ASP A 101 -6.20 -19.78 6.13
C ASP A 101 -6.43 -18.35 5.68
N GLN A 102 -7.59 -18.05 5.10
CA GLN A 102 -7.85 -16.75 4.49
C GLN A 102 -9.03 -16.03 5.15
N ARG A 103 -8.98 -14.70 5.07
CA ARG A 103 -10.02 -13.81 5.55
C ARG A 103 -10.40 -12.83 4.46
N ILE A 104 -11.69 -12.66 4.24
CA ILE A 104 -12.25 -11.59 3.41
C ILE A 104 -13.14 -10.70 4.26
N GLN A 105 -12.92 -9.39 4.15
CA GLN A 105 -13.76 -8.37 4.75
C GLN A 105 -14.47 -7.57 3.66
N PHE A 106 -15.80 -7.49 3.75
CA PHE A 106 -16.64 -6.62 2.94
C PHE A 106 -17.21 -5.50 3.81
N SER A 107 -16.93 -4.25 3.44
CA SER A 107 -17.65 -3.09 3.98
C SER A 107 -18.84 -2.79 3.10
N TRP A 108 -20.04 -3.11 3.58
CA TRP A 108 -21.30 -2.81 2.93
C TRP A 108 -21.78 -1.41 3.29
N VAL A 109 -22.30 -0.70 2.29
CA VAL A 109 -23.01 0.56 2.45
C VAL A 109 -24.40 0.46 1.83
N SER A 110 -25.39 1.10 2.45
CA SER A 110 -26.72 1.28 1.90
C SER A 110 -26.84 2.69 1.33
N GLU A 111 -26.98 2.79 0.02
CA GLU A 111 -27.15 4.04 -0.71
C GLU A 111 -28.43 3.93 -1.57
N ASN A 112 -29.36 4.86 -1.40
CA ASN A 112 -30.66 4.87 -2.10
C ASN A 112 -31.48 3.57 -2.00
N GLY A 113 -31.32 2.84 -0.90
CA GLY A 113 -32.04 1.57 -0.67
C GLY A 113 -31.38 0.35 -1.31
N GLU A 114 -30.21 0.50 -1.94
CA GLU A 114 -29.40 -0.62 -2.42
C GLU A 114 -28.14 -0.81 -1.56
N GLU A 115 -27.86 -2.06 -1.19
CA GLU A 115 -26.61 -2.42 -0.53
C GLU A 115 -25.51 -2.75 -1.55
N LYS A 116 -24.37 -2.07 -1.42
CA LYS A 116 -23.16 -2.22 -2.24
C LYS A 116 -21.92 -2.40 -1.38
N ILE A 117 -20.94 -3.15 -1.89
CA ILE A 117 -19.64 -3.34 -1.27
C ILE A 117 -18.74 -2.15 -1.63
N LYS A 118 -18.26 -1.40 -0.63
CA LYS A 118 -17.39 -0.22 -0.81
C LYS A 118 -15.91 -0.50 -0.51
N LEU A 119 -15.64 -1.55 0.26
CA LEU A 119 -14.29 -2.08 0.49
C LEU A 119 -14.34 -3.60 0.45
N CYS A 120 -13.39 -4.21 -0.27
CA CYS A 120 -13.07 -5.63 -0.20
C CYS A 120 -11.60 -5.76 0.20
N HIS A 121 -11.32 -6.46 1.29
CA HIS A 121 -9.96 -6.70 1.76
C HIS A 121 -9.74 -8.20 1.99
N ILE A 122 -8.76 -8.76 1.30
CA ILE A 122 -8.40 -10.17 1.34
C ILE A 122 -7.04 -10.31 2.02
N SER A 123 -6.95 -11.14 3.05
CA SER A 123 -5.69 -11.38 3.77
C SER A 123 -5.50 -12.85 4.08
N ASN A 124 -4.26 -13.32 3.94
CA ASN A 124 -3.86 -14.66 4.35
C ASN A 124 -3.34 -14.62 5.80
N ALA A 125 -3.75 -15.59 6.62
CA ALA A 125 -3.15 -15.79 7.92
C ALA A 125 -1.71 -16.27 7.77
N ILE A 126 -0.85 -15.68 8.57
CA ILE A 126 0.44 -16.25 8.88
C ILE A 126 0.21 -17.41 9.86
N LYS A 127 1.01 -18.47 9.74
CA LYS A 127 1.00 -19.56 10.72
C LYS A 127 1.39 -19.03 12.10
N TYR A 128 0.51 -19.27 13.06
CA TYR A 128 0.71 -18.87 14.44
C TYR A 128 1.70 -19.82 15.14
N ASP A 129 2.65 -19.25 15.89
CA ASP A 129 3.45 -20.02 16.84
C ASP A 129 2.72 -20.04 18.19
N GLU A 130 2.49 -21.21 18.76
CA GLU A 130 1.73 -21.35 20.02
C GLU A 130 2.39 -20.66 21.21
N ARG A 131 3.71 -20.38 21.13
CA ARG A 131 4.44 -19.62 22.16
C ARG A 131 4.16 -18.12 22.08
N ASP A 132 3.73 -17.64 20.91
CA ASP A 132 3.36 -16.25 20.71
C ASP A 132 2.04 -15.93 21.42
N ARG A 133 1.78 -14.63 21.62
CA ARG A 133 0.49 -14.13 22.09
C ARG A 133 -0.08 -13.21 21.02
N ILE A 134 0.00 -11.90 21.25
CA ILE A 134 -0.43 -10.89 20.26
C ILE A 134 0.68 -10.64 19.24
N TYR A 135 1.93 -10.64 19.69
CA TYR A 135 3.08 -10.35 18.85
C TYR A 135 3.77 -11.63 18.40
N PRO A 136 4.22 -11.70 17.14
CA PRO A 136 4.78 -12.89 16.56
C PRO A 136 6.30 -12.93 16.85
N VAL A 137 6.66 -13.11 18.12
CA VAL A 137 8.04 -13.05 18.65
C VAL A 137 8.91 -14.16 18.06
N TYR A 138 8.34 -15.33 17.83
CA TYR A 138 9.06 -16.49 17.28
C TYR A 138 8.92 -16.62 15.75
N TYR A 139 8.27 -15.66 15.10
CA TYR A 139 8.05 -15.65 13.65
C TYR A 139 9.32 -15.77 12.81
N GLU A 140 10.39 -15.11 13.24
CA GLU A 140 11.68 -15.16 12.54
C GLU A 140 12.27 -16.56 12.51
N GLU A 141 11.96 -17.42 13.49
CA GLU A 141 12.40 -18.82 13.51
C GLU A 141 11.72 -19.64 12.42
N ILE A 142 10.48 -19.28 12.06
CA ILE A 142 9.65 -19.99 11.07
C ILE A 142 9.94 -19.48 9.64
N TYR A 143 10.23 -18.18 9.46
CA TYR A 143 10.29 -17.53 8.14
C TYR A 143 11.67 -16.94 7.76
N LYS A 144 12.75 -17.38 8.41
CA LYS A 144 14.13 -16.85 8.34
C LYS A 144 14.81 -16.76 6.96
N LYS A 145 14.16 -17.12 5.85
CA LYS A 145 14.77 -17.14 4.52
C LYS A 145 14.71 -15.82 3.74
N ASN A 146 13.84 -14.87 4.09
CA ASN A 146 13.59 -13.68 3.24
C ASN A 146 13.73 -12.32 3.93
N VAL A 147 14.29 -12.24 5.14
CA VAL A 147 14.50 -10.94 5.78
C VAL A 147 15.90 -10.44 5.43
N CYS A 148 15.97 -9.34 4.68
CA CYS A 148 17.20 -8.57 4.53
C CYS A 148 17.76 -8.27 5.92
N SER A 149 18.86 -8.94 6.28
CA SER A 149 19.68 -8.56 7.41
C SER A 149 20.20 -7.15 7.17
N GLY A 150 19.74 -6.17 7.93
CA GLY A 150 20.22 -4.80 7.72
C GLY A 150 19.54 -3.75 8.57
N GLU A 151 20.28 -3.34 9.60
CA GLU A 151 20.23 -2.04 10.27
C GLU A 151 19.00 -1.68 11.12
N ARG A 152 19.32 -1.12 12.30
CA ARG A 152 18.40 -0.56 13.27
C ARG A 152 17.60 0.56 12.59
N ARG A 153 16.33 0.29 12.25
CA ARG A 153 15.47 1.18 11.46
C ARG A 153 15.55 2.64 11.95
N THR A 154 15.91 3.53 11.02
CA THR A 154 16.17 4.94 11.28
C THR A 154 14.88 5.75 11.49
N LYS A 155 15.03 7.02 11.91
CA LYS A 155 13.94 8.01 11.99
C LYS A 155 13.17 8.04 10.65
N ARG A 156 11.83 8.11 10.67
CA ARG A 156 10.98 8.10 9.47
C ARG A 156 10.64 9.50 8.94
N VAL A 157 10.48 9.62 7.63
CA VAL A 157 9.82 10.77 6.98
C VAL A 157 8.34 10.46 6.83
N ILE A 158 7.49 11.39 7.27
CA ILE A 158 6.04 11.27 7.22
C ILE A 158 5.56 12.06 6.00
N VAL A 159 4.87 11.36 5.11
CA VAL A 159 4.28 11.90 3.89
C VAL A 159 2.77 11.74 3.96
N ASN A 160 2.06 12.86 3.90
CA ASN A 160 0.61 12.87 3.74
C ASN A 160 0.31 12.78 2.25
N GLY A 161 -0.24 11.64 1.80
CA GLY A 161 -0.59 11.39 0.41
C GLY A 161 -1.83 12.18 -0.04
N VAL A 162 -1.97 12.33 -1.36
CA VAL A 162 -3.14 12.99 -2.00
C VAL A 162 -4.45 12.20 -1.81
N ASP A 163 -4.34 10.91 -1.57
CA ASP A 163 -5.41 9.95 -1.31
C ASP A 163 -5.80 9.84 0.18
N ARG A 164 -5.36 10.80 1.01
CA ARG A 164 -5.49 10.79 2.49
C ARG A 164 -4.70 9.68 3.17
N SER A 165 -3.76 9.04 2.48
CA SER A 165 -2.82 8.09 3.10
C SER A 165 -1.80 8.82 3.97
N LEU A 166 -1.27 8.10 4.96
CA LEU A 166 -0.14 8.53 5.78
C LEU A 166 1.00 7.52 5.60
N VAL A 167 2.03 7.91 4.85
CA VAL A 167 3.14 7.04 4.47
C VAL A 167 4.37 7.35 5.33
N PHE A 168 4.97 6.31 5.91
CA PHE A 168 6.22 6.41 6.68
C PHE A 168 7.38 5.85 5.84
N LEU A 169 8.17 6.75 5.27
CA LEU A 169 9.31 6.40 4.45
C LEU A 169 10.59 6.32 5.30
N ASP A 170 11.44 5.36 4.98
CA ASP A 170 12.81 5.33 5.50
C ASP A 170 13.59 6.53 4.94
N ARG A 171 14.34 7.23 5.80
CA ARG A 171 15.17 8.34 5.37
C ARG A 171 16.20 7.89 4.34
N SER A 172 16.78 6.71 4.54
CA SER A 172 17.81 6.19 3.63
C SER A 172 17.29 5.93 2.23
N TRP A 173 15.97 5.82 2.02
CA TRP A 173 15.39 5.56 0.70
C TRP A 173 15.09 6.83 -0.09
N ILE A 174 15.09 8.01 0.52
CA ILE A 174 14.67 9.25 -0.13
C ILE A 174 15.88 10.01 -0.67
N ALA A 175 15.86 10.25 -1.98
CA ALA A 175 16.94 10.95 -2.68
C ALA A 175 16.71 12.47 -2.72
N TYR A 176 15.50 12.93 -3.04
CA TYR A 176 15.18 14.34 -3.11
C TYR A 176 13.66 14.59 -3.04
N VAL A 177 13.28 15.85 -2.83
CA VAL A 177 11.89 16.31 -2.88
C VAL A 177 11.80 17.46 -3.87
N GLU A 178 10.81 17.39 -4.74
CA GLU A 178 10.48 18.40 -5.75
C GLU A 178 9.15 19.07 -5.41
N SER A 179 9.04 20.38 -5.63
CA SER A 179 7.76 21.06 -5.55
C SER A 179 6.92 20.82 -6.80
N SER A 180 5.65 20.53 -6.61
CA SER A 180 4.61 20.51 -7.65
C SER A 180 3.49 21.46 -7.23
N GLY A 181 3.64 22.75 -7.57
CA GLY A 181 2.71 23.80 -7.12
C GLY A 181 2.67 23.97 -5.60
N SER A 182 1.49 23.80 -4.98
CA SER A 182 1.30 23.82 -3.52
C SER A 182 1.73 22.52 -2.81
N HIS A 183 2.05 21.49 -3.59
CA HIS A 183 2.33 20.12 -3.16
C HIS A 183 3.78 19.74 -3.46
N CYS A 184 4.16 18.52 -3.09
CA CYS A 184 5.49 17.99 -3.35
C CYS A 184 5.43 16.56 -3.89
N VAL A 185 6.48 16.19 -4.61
CA VAL A 185 6.77 14.80 -4.97
C VAL A 185 8.05 14.39 -4.27
N ILE A 186 7.99 13.31 -3.49
CA ILE A 186 9.12 12.71 -2.79
C ILE A 186 9.65 11.60 -3.68
N TYR A 187 10.91 11.72 -4.11
CA TYR A 187 11.55 10.72 -4.95
C TYR A 187 12.43 9.80 -4.10
N THR A 188 12.13 8.51 -4.17
CA THR A 188 12.91 7.46 -3.52
C THR A 188 13.80 6.73 -4.53
N ILE A 189 14.61 5.79 -4.05
CA ILE A 189 15.35 4.85 -4.91
C ILE A 189 14.43 3.92 -5.71
N ASP A 190 13.18 3.76 -5.28
CA ASP A 190 12.19 2.83 -5.85
C ASP A 190 10.85 3.54 -6.05
N GLY A 191 10.87 4.59 -6.87
CA GLY A 191 9.67 5.32 -7.29
C GLY A 191 9.48 6.68 -6.61
N SER A 192 8.23 7.10 -6.49
CA SER A 192 7.87 8.44 -6.01
C SER A 192 6.53 8.48 -5.30
N PHE A 193 6.40 9.39 -4.35
CA PHE A 193 5.19 9.60 -3.56
C PHE A 193 4.74 11.05 -3.66
N GLU A 194 3.51 11.28 -4.10
CA GLU A 194 2.91 12.62 -4.05
C GLU A 194 2.49 12.97 -2.63
N SER A 195 2.69 14.23 -2.24
CA SER A 195 2.34 14.74 -0.93
C SER A 195 1.57 16.04 -0.98
N VAL A 196 0.52 16.11 -0.16
CA VAL A 196 -0.21 17.36 0.05
C VAL A 196 0.62 18.40 0.82
N GLN A 197 1.71 17.99 1.48
CA GLN A 197 2.60 18.89 2.22
C GLN A 197 3.50 19.68 1.26
N SER A 198 3.76 20.95 1.61
CA SER A 198 4.63 21.81 0.80
C SER A 198 6.11 21.59 1.08
N LEU A 199 6.96 22.04 0.15
CA LEU A 199 8.42 21.92 0.25
C LEU A 199 8.97 22.58 1.52
N LYS A 200 8.37 23.68 1.97
CA LYS A 200 8.75 24.39 3.21
C LYS A 200 8.49 23.53 4.46
N VAL A 201 7.44 22.69 4.45
CA VAL A 201 7.15 21.79 5.57
C VAL A 201 8.24 20.73 5.68
N PHE A 202 8.63 20.12 4.56
CA PHE A 202 9.72 19.14 4.52
C PHE A 202 11.05 19.76 4.93
N GLU A 203 11.39 20.94 4.41
CA GLU A 203 12.62 21.66 4.77
C GLU A 203 12.72 21.92 6.27
N ARG A 204 11.64 22.40 6.89
CA ARG A 204 11.64 22.71 8.33
C ARG A 204 11.71 21.45 9.20
N ARG A 205 10.94 20.41 8.85
CA ARG A 205 10.79 19.20 9.66
C ARG A 205 11.99 18.27 9.55
N TYR A 206 12.63 18.22 8.38
CA TYR A 206 13.73 17.33 8.05
C TYR A 206 14.98 18.12 7.66
N ARG A 207 15.23 19.23 8.36
CA ARG A 207 16.38 20.13 8.13
C ARG A 207 17.75 19.47 8.35
N ASP A 208 17.78 18.38 9.09
CA ASP A 208 18.95 17.54 9.34
C ASP A 208 19.18 16.51 8.22
N MET A 209 18.20 16.34 7.32
CA MET A 209 18.25 15.40 6.19
C MET A 209 18.46 16.11 4.86
N PHE A 210 17.76 17.22 4.64
CA PHE A 210 17.70 17.86 3.34
C PHE A 210 18.46 19.18 3.28
N VAL A 211 19.07 19.43 2.12
CA VAL A 211 19.63 20.73 1.76
C VAL A 211 18.77 21.39 0.69
N ARG A 212 18.31 22.61 0.96
CA ARG A 212 17.61 23.46 -0.03
C ARG A 212 18.60 23.98 -1.05
N CYS A 213 18.57 23.41 -2.26
CA CYS A 213 19.46 23.77 -3.36
C CYS A 213 18.80 24.71 -4.39
N HIS A 214 17.47 24.62 -4.54
CA HIS A 214 16.67 25.43 -5.45
C HIS A 214 15.36 25.87 -4.80
N GLU A 215 14.65 26.83 -5.40
CA GLU A 215 13.29 27.16 -4.96
C GLU A 215 12.31 25.99 -5.07
N ASN A 216 12.62 24.99 -5.89
CA ASN A 216 11.74 23.86 -6.17
C ASN A 216 12.31 22.52 -5.68
N TYR A 217 13.51 22.51 -5.07
CA TYR A 217 14.20 21.27 -4.74
C TYR A 217 14.85 21.27 -3.36
N LEU A 218 14.64 20.17 -2.65
CA LEU A 218 15.39 19.72 -1.48
C LEU A 218 16.14 18.45 -1.86
N VAL A 219 17.45 18.39 -1.61
CA VAL A 219 18.26 17.21 -1.94
C VAL A 219 18.76 16.53 -0.67
N ASN A 220 18.76 15.18 -0.64
CA ASN A 220 19.44 14.42 0.39
C ASN A 220 20.94 14.34 0.02
N PRO A 221 21.85 14.88 0.84
CA PRO A 221 23.30 14.85 0.59
C PRO A 221 23.85 13.43 0.37
N GLU A 222 23.28 12.41 1.01
CA GLU A 222 23.73 11.00 0.89
C GLU A 222 23.67 10.48 -0.55
N TYR A 223 22.82 11.09 -1.39
CA TYR A 223 22.65 10.71 -2.79
C TYR A 223 23.44 11.59 -3.76
N VAL A 224 24.19 12.58 -3.27
CA VAL A 224 24.95 13.51 -4.12
C VAL A 224 26.26 12.87 -4.55
N SER A 225 26.45 12.69 -5.86
CA SER A 225 27.69 12.16 -6.43
C SER A 225 28.68 13.27 -6.80
N ARG A 226 28.18 14.37 -7.38
CA ARG A 226 29.02 15.48 -7.83
C ARG A 226 28.29 16.81 -7.76
N ILE A 227 29.02 17.86 -7.36
CA ILE A 227 28.53 19.24 -7.39
C ILE A 227 29.30 20.00 -8.46
N SER A 228 28.59 20.50 -9.45
CA SER A 228 29.11 21.37 -10.51
C SER A 228 28.50 22.75 -10.40
N ARG A 229 28.97 23.71 -11.21
CA ARG A 229 28.40 25.06 -11.21
C ARG A 229 26.89 24.99 -11.51
N TYR A 230 26.09 25.47 -10.55
CA TYR A 230 24.62 25.50 -10.58
C TYR A 230 23.92 24.15 -10.74
N ARG A 231 24.59 23.03 -10.51
CA ARG A 231 24.03 21.68 -10.70
C ARG A 231 24.55 20.69 -9.66
N ILE A 232 23.67 19.82 -9.19
CA ILE A 232 23.96 18.64 -8.37
C ILE A 232 23.65 17.42 -9.21
N GLU A 233 24.59 16.49 -9.27
CA GLU A 233 24.41 15.17 -9.86
C GLU A 233 24.20 14.15 -8.74
N LEU A 234 23.19 13.29 -8.89
CA LEU A 234 22.91 12.22 -7.96
C LEU A 234 23.63 10.93 -8.36
N THR A 235 23.72 9.96 -7.44
CA THR A 235 24.42 8.67 -7.64
C THR A 235 23.89 7.85 -8.83
N TYR A 236 22.62 8.03 -9.20
CA TYR A 236 21.98 7.37 -10.35
C TYR A 236 21.84 8.29 -11.58
N GLY A 237 22.60 9.39 -11.64
CA GLY A 237 22.73 10.25 -12.83
C GLY A 237 21.67 11.34 -12.99
N LYS A 238 20.67 11.43 -12.10
CA LYS A 238 19.72 12.55 -12.10
C LYS A 238 20.44 13.86 -11.76
N VAL A 239 20.11 14.93 -12.49
CA VAL A 239 20.66 16.28 -12.29
C VAL A 239 19.61 17.19 -11.68
N ILE A 240 19.95 17.84 -10.56
CA ILE A 240 19.12 18.81 -9.84
C ILE A 240 19.75 20.21 -9.94
N PRO A 241 18.99 21.26 -10.28
CA PRO A 241 19.53 22.62 -10.38
C PRO A 241 19.87 23.20 -8.99
N ILE A 242 20.89 24.05 -8.94
CA ILE A 242 21.19 24.90 -7.80
C ILE A 242 20.95 26.35 -8.24
N SER A 243 20.11 27.07 -7.51
CA SER A 243 19.92 28.50 -7.79
C SER A 243 21.24 29.28 -7.61
N GLU A 244 21.52 30.25 -8.47
CA GLU A 244 22.79 31.00 -8.44
C GLU A 244 23.04 31.64 -7.07
N LYS A 245 21.98 32.20 -6.47
CA LYS A 245 22.00 32.84 -5.16
C LYS A 245 22.41 31.89 -4.02
N ASN A 246 22.01 30.62 -4.11
CA ASN A 246 22.28 29.63 -3.08
C ASN A 246 23.54 28.80 -3.36
N TYR A 247 24.19 28.96 -4.53
CA TYR A 247 25.29 28.10 -4.96
C TYR A 247 26.40 27.98 -3.92
N THR A 248 26.93 29.10 -3.43
CA THR A 248 28.03 29.12 -2.46
C THR A 248 27.61 28.46 -1.15
N ALA A 249 26.42 28.79 -0.63
CA ALA A 249 25.92 28.24 0.63
C ALA A 249 25.65 26.73 0.55
N VAL A 250 25.10 26.26 -0.58
CA VAL A 250 24.82 24.85 -0.83
C VAL A 250 26.12 24.07 -0.98
N LYS A 251 27.08 24.60 -1.74
CA LYS A 251 28.40 23.99 -1.91
C LYS A 251 29.10 23.80 -0.56
N THR A 252 29.12 24.83 0.29
CA THR A 252 29.72 24.74 1.63
C THR A 252 28.99 23.72 2.51
N LYS A 253 27.66 23.71 2.53
CA LYS A 253 26.89 22.74 3.33
C LYS A 253 27.16 21.29 2.91
N LEU A 254 27.20 21.04 1.60
CA LEU A 254 27.38 19.69 1.09
C LEU A 254 28.84 19.20 1.19
N SER A 255 29.83 20.09 1.07
CA SER A 255 31.26 19.74 1.22
C SER A 255 31.68 19.39 2.65
N HIS A 256 30.83 19.64 3.65
CA HIS A 256 31.06 19.21 5.03
C HIS A 256 30.36 17.88 5.38
N ILE A 257 29.55 17.35 4.46
CA ILE A 257 28.73 16.14 4.65
C ILE A 257 29.24 14.96 3.80
N THR A 258 30.09 15.23 2.81
CA THR A 258 30.86 14.23 2.03
C THR A 258 32.29 14.21 2.52
#